data_AF-A0A436WQS2-F1
#
_entry.id   AF-A0A436WQS2-F1
#
_cell.length_a   1.000
_cell.length_b   1.000
_cell.length_c   1.000
_cell.angle_alpha   90.00
_cell.angle_beta   90.00
_cell.angle_gamma   90.00
#
_symmetry.space_group_name_H-M   'P 1'
#
loop_
_entity.id
_entity.type
_entity.pdbx_description
1 polymer ?
#
loop_
_entity_poly.entity_id
_entity_poly.type
_entity_poly.pdbx_seq_one_letter_code
_entity_poly.pdbx_strand_id
1 'polypeptide(L)' 'MVASTALAPDTPAHTVDAFHRGRFWLVQPRSGHRAGMDAMMLAAAVPSS' A
#
# COMPACT_ATOMS: atom_id res chain seq x y z
N MET A 1 -24.85 -25.83 -7.82
CA MET A 1 -23.47 -25.46 -7.48
C MET A 1 -23.44 -23.94 -7.34
N VAL A 2 -23.67 -23.42 -6.14
CA VAL A 2 -23.78 -21.97 -5.86
C VAL A 2 -22.38 -21.38 -5.81
N ALA A 3 -22.08 -20.45 -6.72
CA ALA A 3 -20.83 -19.71 -6.73
C ALA A 3 -20.76 -18.82 -5.47
N SER A 4 -19.68 -18.95 -4.71
CA SER A 4 -19.38 -18.07 -3.58
C SER A 4 -18.97 -16.70 -4.14
N THR A 5 -19.92 -15.77 -4.18
CA THR A 5 -19.63 -14.35 -4.43
C THR A 5 -19.12 -13.75 -3.13
N ALA A 6 -17.88 -14.07 -2.75
CA ALA A 6 -17.22 -13.30 -1.71
C ALA A 6 -17.20 -11.84 -2.17
N LEU A 7 -17.85 -10.95 -1.42
CA LEU A 7 -17.74 -9.50 -1.63
C LEU A 7 -16.25 -9.15 -1.51
N ALA A 8 -15.56 -9.08 -2.63
CA ALA A 8 -14.28 -8.40 -2.67
C ALA A 8 -14.59 -6.97 -2.22
N PRO A 9 -13.95 -6.45 -1.15
CA PRO A 9 -14.14 -5.06 -0.78
C PRO A 9 -13.85 -4.20 -2.00
N ASP A 10 -14.66 -3.17 -2.26
CA ASP A 10 -14.42 -2.11 -3.24
C ASP A 10 -13.10 -1.42 -2.89
N THR A 11 -12.01 -2.10 -3.20
CA THR A 11 -10.67 -1.65 -2.88
C THR A 11 -10.39 -0.57 -3.91
N PRO A 12 -10.18 0.69 -3.47
CA PRO A 12 -9.92 1.76 -4.40
C PRO A 12 -8.72 1.39 -5.28
N ALA A 13 -8.76 1.84 -6.54
CA ALA A 13 -7.68 1.62 -7.47
C ALA A 13 -6.35 1.99 -6.81
N HIS A 14 -5.34 1.14 -6.96
CA HIS A 14 -4.03 1.32 -6.34
C HIS A 14 -2.91 1.32 -7.37
N THR A 15 -1.75 1.83 -6.99
CA THR A 15 -0.50 1.76 -7.74
C THR A 15 0.56 1.07 -6.91
N VAL A 16 1.55 0.49 -7.59
CA VAL A 16 2.76 -0.05 -6.96
C VAL A 16 3.87 0.95 -7.23
N ASP A 17 4.25 1.69 -6.20
CA ASP A 17 5.22 2.78 -6.35
C ASP A 17 6.60 2.31 -5.88
N ALA A 18 7.61 2.53 -6.73
CA ALA A 18 8.98 2.14 -6.47
C ALA A 18 9.74 3.25 -5.71
N PHE A 19 10.41 2.88 -4.64
CA PHE A 19 11.27 3.73 -3.83
C PHE A 19 12.72 3.26 -3.88
N HIS A 20 13.65 4.16 -3.55
CA HIS A 20 15.10 3.90 -3.54
C HIS A 20 15.61 3.22 -4.82
N ARG A 21 15.27 3.80 -5.99
CA ARG A 21 15.61 3.26 -7.33
C ARG A 21 15.07 1.84 -7.58
N GLY A 22 13.91 1.51 -7.01
CA GLY A 22 13.27 0.20 -7.19
C GLY A 22 13.88 -0.88 -6.32
N ARG A 23 14.31 -0.54 -5.10
CA ARG A 23 14.72 -1.54 -4.09
C ARG A 23 13.63 -1.78 -3.04
N PHE A 24 12.65 -0.89 -2.97
CA PHE A 24 11.46 -1.01 -2.13
C PHE A 24 10.23 -0.61 -2.92
N TRP A 25 9.09 -1.19 -2.58
CA TRP A 25 7.82 -0.90 -3.24
C TRP A 25 6.72 -0.77 -2.22
N LEU A 26 5.77 0.12 -2.48
CA LEU A 26 4.60 0.30 -1.65
C LEU A 26 3.35 0.25 -2.53
N VAL A 27 2.32 -0.44 -2.05
CA VAL A 27 0.98 -0.36 -2.65
C VAL A 27 0.31 0.88 -2.08
N GLN A 28 -0.07 1.81 -2.96
CA GLN A 28 -0.67 3.09 -2.58
C GLN A 28 -1.99 3.32 -3.30
N PRO A 29 -2.94 4.06 -2.71
CA PRO A 29 -4.15 4.45 -3.41
C PRO A 29 -3.81 5.31 -4.63
N ARG A 30 -4.50 5.09 -5.74
CA ARG A 30 -4.22 5.77 -7.02
C ARG A 30 -4.41 7.29 -6.90
N SER A 31 -5.35 7.74 -6.09
CA SER A 31 -5.65 9.14 -5.78
C SER A 31 -5.86 9.35 -4.28
N GLY A 32 -5.60 10.56 -3.78
CA GLY A 32 -5.72 10.92 -2.37
C GLY A 32 -4.36 11.01 -1.68
N HIS A 33 -4.34 10.88 -0.34
CA HIS A 33 -3.10 10.94 0.44
C HIS A 33 -2.21 9.72 0.18
N ARG A 34 -0.94 9.99 -0.08
CA ARG A 34 0.08 9.01 -0.42
C ARG A 34 1.24 9.12 0.56
N ALA A 35 1.81 7.99 0.94
CA ALA A 35 2.98 7.96 1.82
C ALA A 35 4.26 8.34 1.04
N GLY A 36 5.07 9.22 1.64
CA GLY A 36 6.40 9.59 1.14
C GLY A 36 7.54 8.82 1.84
N MET A 37 8.79 9.21 1.56
CA MET A 37 9.97 8.66 2.24
C MET A 37 9.96 8.93 3.75
N ASP A 38 9.45 10.09 4.16
CA ASP A 38 9.31 10.50 5.56
C ASP A 38 8.40 9.54 6.34
N ALA A 39 7.23 9.20 5.79
CA ALA A 39 6.32 8.23 6.39
C ALA A 39 6.95 6.83 6.49
N MET A 40 7.74 6.43 5.49
CA MET A 40 8.44 5.14 5.50
C MET A 40 9.58 5.12 6.52
N MET A 41 10.37 6.18 6.61
CA MET A 41 11.45 6.31 7.59
C MET A 41 10.90 6.40 9.02
N LEU A 42 9.78 7.10 9.21
CA LEU A 42 9.08 7.11 10.49
C LEU A 42 8.60 5.71 10.87
N ALA A 43 7.95 4.97 9.95
CA ALA A 43 7.54 3.60 10.19
C ALA A 43 8.70 2.67 10.51
N ALA A 44 9.85 2.83 9.83
CA ALA A 44 11.06 2.05 10.10
C ALA A 44 11.70 2.37 11.46
N ALA A 45 11.46 3.57 12.00
CA ALA A 45 11.95 3.99 13.32
C ALA A 45 11.04 3.53 14.48
N VAL A 46 9.81 3.07 14.19
CA VAL A 46 8.91 2.50 15.20
C VAL A 46 9.46 1.14 15.66
N PRO A 47 9.70 0.94 16.96
CA PRO A 47 10.10 -0.37 17.49
C PRO A 47 9.08 -1.46 17.12
N SER A 48 9.55 -2.67 16.86
CA SER A 48 8.68 -3.79 16.47
C SER A 48 7.74 -4.28 17.57
N SER A 49 7.94 -3.84 18.82
CA SER A 49 7.14 -4.15 20.00
C SER A 49 7.60 -3.34 21.21
#